data_AF-A0A2G3K6N1-F1
#
_entry.id   AF-A0A2G3K6N1-F1
#
_cell.length_a   1.000
_cell.length_b   1.000
_cell.length_c   1.000
_cell.angle_alpha   90.00
_cell.angle_beta   90.00
_cell.angle_gamma   90.00
#
_symmetry.space_group_name_H-M   'P 1'
#
loop_
_entity.id
_entity.type
_entity.pdbx_description
1 polymer ?
#
loop_
_entity_poly.entity_id
_entity_poly.type
_entity_poly.pdbx_seq_one_letter_code
_entity_poly.pdbx_strand_id
1 'polypeptide(L)'
;MSVQSNPVNGFITSLTNTKRNQADTADAGSFAVQLAQFQSQNLSTLLSAAFDSKEAADPLTAQSTSGTTASGANGLSADGRNLSLFDPESGYKMMSVIRQREVSYQTEFAALTEMKTELGDIKLESEELAGLTTSTDNSNIKAELTEFVDEYNAWIKQFDAEMQAGAALADSNAAKVSRYELDQRIESPFTGAQYGVRGMAALGLTIDPTTKLATLDTAKLDSVLASNKVGAVETIQAFSGDFAKSAAMLNADNNFISNRLANLDRVIDYIGANKASLQAEFGLGDAPKVAGISQALASYKAVSRT
;
A
#
# COMPACT_ATOMS: atom_id res chain seq x y z
N MET A 1 1.17 -78.33 -29.51
CA MET A 1 1.14 -78.72 -28.09
C MET A 1 0.91 -77.47 -27.27
N SER A 2 -0.28 -77.38 -26.71
CA SER A 2 -0.74 -76.34 -25.78
C SER A 2 -0.21 -76.63 -24.38
N VAL A 3 0.31 -75.63 -23.69
CA VAL A 3 0.41 -75.57 -22.22
C VAL A 3 0.29 -74.09 -21.85
N GLN A 4 -0.91 -73.57 -21.59
CA GLN A 4 -1.70 -73.65 -20.35
C GLN A 4 -1.27 -72.61 -19.31
N SER A 5 -1.84 -71.42 -19.48
CA SER A 5 -2.04 -70.38 -18.48
C SER A 5 -3.25 -70.71 -17.60
N ASN A 6 -3.10 -70.70 -16.27
CA ASN A 6 -4.07 -70.22 -15.24
C ASN A 6 -3.61 -70.61 -13.79
N PRO A 7 -4.23 -70.10 -12.71
CA PRO A 7 -4.22 -68.71 -12.24
C PRO A 7 -3.94 -68.63 -10.71
N VAL A 8 -3.61 -67.46 -10.14
CA VAL A 8 -3.91 -67.21 -8.72
C VAL A 8 -4.47 -65.80 -8.55
N ASN A 9 -5.63 -65.79 -7.91
CA ASN A 9 -6.52 -64.70 -7.57
C ASN A 9 -5.85 -63.53 -6.82
N GLY A 10 -6.29 -62.33 -7.18
CA GLY A 10 -7.09 -61.53 -6.27
C GLY A 10 -6.37 -60.43 -5.49
N PHE A 11 -6.40 -59.21 -6.03
CA PHE A 11 -6.93 -58.06 -5.29
C PHE A 11 -7.31 -56.96 -6.30
N ILE A 12 -8.61 -56.82 -6.55
CA ILE A 12 -9.17 -55.65 -7.21
C ILE A 12 -9.14 -54.54 -6.17
N THR A 13 -8.27 -53.56 -6.34
CA THR A 13 -8.47 -52.23 -5.74
C THR A 13 -8.51 -51.22 -6.87
N SER A 14 -9.73 -50.87 -7.25
CA SER A 14 -10.03 -49.62 -7.93
C SER A 14 -9.58 -48.48 -7.03
N LEU A 15 -8.44 -47.88 -7.33
CA LEU A 15 -8.09 -46.54 -6.87
C LEU A 15 -8.08 -45.67 -8.12
N THR A 16 -9.27 -45.18 -8.41
CA THR A 16 -9.49 -44.01 -9.23
C THR A 16 -8.49 -42.93 -8.86
N ASN A 17 -7.72 -42.55 -9.86
CA ASN A 17 -6.80 -41.43 -9.85
C ASN A 17 -7.62 -40.13 -9.74
N THR A 18 -8.04 -39.78 -8.53
CA THR A 18 -8.83 -38.56 -8.27
C THR A 18 -8.23 -37.75 -7.13
N LYS A 19 -6.92 -37.43 -7.18
CA LYS A 19 -6.31 -36.34 -6.38
C LYS A 19 -5.12 -35.65 -7.08
N ARG A 20 -5.16 -35.52 -8.41
CA ARG A 20 -4.24 -34.63 -9.16
C ARG A 20 -4.90 -33.32 -9.59
N ASN A 21 -5.85 -32.82 -8.79
CA ASN A 21 -6.46 -31.50 -8.93
C ASN A 21 -7.00 -31.07 -7.55
N GLN A 22 -6.11 -30.65 -6.65
CA GLN A 22 -6.41 -29.83 -5.48
C GLN A 22 -5.09 -29.36 -4.86
N ALA A 23 -4.39 -28.52 -5.61
CA ALA A 23 -3.30 -27.68 -5.15
C ALA A 23 -3.28 -26.43 -6.02
N ASP A 24 -4.44 -25.78 -6.11
CA ASP A 24 -4.58 -24.46 -6.73
C ASP A 24 -5.94 -23.91 -6.28
N THR A 25 -5.94 -23.12 -5.20
CA THR A 25 -7.04 -22.27 -4.65
C THR A 25 -6.86 -21.95 -3.16
N ALA A 26 -5.82 -22.43 -2.49
CA ALA A 26 -5.52 -22.05 -1.11
C ALA A 26 -4.59 -20.82 -1.06
N ASP A 27 -5.07 -19.68 -1.60
CA ASP A 27 -4.62 -18.34 -1.12
C ASP A 27 -5.55 -17.20 -1.57
N ALA A 28 -6.35 -17.39 -2.63
CA ALA A 28 -7.39 -16.44 -3.02
C ALA A 28 -8.57 -16.39 -2.02
N GLY A 29 -8.78 -17.47 -1.25
CA GLY A 29 -9.86 -17.57 -0.26
C GLY A 29 -9.63 -16.74 1.01
N SER A 30 -8.38 -16.57 1.45
CA SER A 30 -8.07 -15.74 2.62
C SER A 30 -8.27 -14.26 2.29
N PHE A 31 -7.82 -13.84 1.10
CA PHE A 31 -7.99 -12.50 0.55
C PHE A 31 -9.47 -12.15 0.30
N ALA A 32 -10.26 -13.06 -0.29
CA ALA A 32 -11.69 -12.84 -0.51
C ALA A 32 -12.48 -12.74 0.80
N VAL A 33 -12.12 -13.54 1.81
CA VAL A 33 -12.74 -13.48 3.15
C VAL A 33 -12.35 -12.21 3.88
N GLN A 34 -11.09 -11.76 3.79
CA GLN A 34 -10.64 -10.48 4.34
C GLN A 34 -11.29 -9.28 3.65
N LEU A 35 -11.46 -9.32 2.32
CA LEU A 35 -12.15 -8.29 1.55
C LEU A 35 -13.66 -8.23 1.88
N ALA A 36 -14.31 -9.39 2.04
CA ALA A 36 -15.71 -9.46 2.44
C ALA A 36 -15.93 -8.97 3.89
N GLN A 37 -15.01 -9.30 4.80
CA GLN A 37 -15.03 -8.78 6.17
C GLN A 37 -14.78 -7.27 6.20
N PHE A 38 -13.87 -6.76 5.37
CA PHE A 38 -13.60 -5.32 5.23
C PHE A 38 -14.79 -4.55 4.64
N GLN A 39 -15.45 -5.08 3.61
CA GLN A 39 -16.65 -4.47 3.02
C GLN A 39 -17.82 -4.42 4.00
N SER A 40 -18.02 -5.48 4.79
CA SER A 40 -19.11 -5.52 5.78
C SER A 40 -18.87 -4.60 6.98
N GLN A 41 -17.62 -4.48 7.45
CA GLN A 41 -17.28 -3.60 8.56
C GLN A 41 -17.41 -2.12 8.18
N ASN A 42 -16.87 -1.70 7.04
CA ASN A 42 -16.95 -0.28 6.61
C ASN A 42 -18.37 0.16 6.26
N LEU A 43 -19.19 -0.73 5.67
CA LEU A 43 -20.59 -0.41 5.38
C LEU A 43 -21.41 -0.31 6.67
N SER A 44 -21.14 -1.16 7.66
CA SER A 44 -21.79 -1.07 8.99
C SER A 44 -21.44 0.24 9.69
N THR A 45 -20.17 0.67 9.70
CA THR A 45 -19.76 1.92 10.35
C THR A 45 -20.30 3.17 9.66
N LEU A 46 -20.39 3.18 8.32
CA LEU A 46 -21.00 4.27 7.56
C LEU A 46 -22.52 4.34 7.74
N LEU A 47 -23.19 3.18 7.87
CA LEU A 47 -24.64 3.13 8.08
C LEU A 47 -25.02 3.46 9.53
N SER A 48 -24.22 3.03 10.52
CA SER A 48 -24.41 3.39 11.93
C SER A 48 -24.19 4.88 12.19
N ALA A 49 -23.23 5.52 11.50
CA ALA A 49 -22.99 6.96 11.62
C ALA A 49 -24.11 7.82 10.98
N ALA A 50 -24.90 7.27 10.06
CA ALA A 50 -25.98 7.98 9.37
C ALA A 50 -27.32 7.96 10.11
N PHE A 51 -27.51 7.07 11.10
CA PHE A 51 -28.82 6.88 11.77
C PHE A 51 -28.85 7.19 13.28
N ASP A 52 -27.73 7.59 13.90
CA ASP A 52 -27.70 7.91 15.34
C ASP A 52 -27.88 9.40 15.63
N SER A 53 -29.00 9.97 15.18
CA SER A 53 -29.45 11.30 15.62
C SER A 53 -30.94 11.34 15.96
N LYS A 54 -31.24 10.96 17.21
CA LYS A 54 -32.49 11.27 17.93
C LYS A 54 -32.10 11.34 19.40
N GLU A 55 -32.28 12.42 20.16
CA GLU A 55 -33.38 13.36 20.43
C GLU A 55 -32.74 14.60 21.12
N ALA A 56 -33.30 15.79 21.32
CA ALA A 56 -34.53 16.48 20.96
C ALA A 56 -34.29 17.95 21.39
N ALA A 57 -34.73 18.93 20.61
CA ALA A 57 -35.19 20.24 21.09
C ALA A 57 -35.87 21.00 19.94
N ASP A 58 -37.20 21.08 20.03
CA ASP A 58 -38.00 22.12 19.38
C ASP A 58 -37.60 23.48 20.01
N PRO A 59 -37.45 24.56 19.21
CA PRO A 59 -38.59 25.45 19.09
C PRO A 59 -38.77 26.08 17.70
N LEU A 60 -39.94 25.79 17.14
CA LEU A 60 -40.70 26.69 16.28
C LEU A 60 -40.99 28.01 17.04
N THR A 61 -40.07 29.00 17.02
CA THR A 61 -40.37 30.44 17.27
C THR A 61 -39.11 31.32 17.18
N ALA A 62 -38.86 31.91 16.02
CA ALA A 62 -38.20 33.23 15.86
C ALA A 62 -38.37 33.64 14.39
N GLN A 63 -39.53 34.20 14.05
CA GLN A 63 -39.67 35.63 13.82
C GLN A 63 -38.85 36.11 12.62
N SER A 64 -39.58 36.29 11.52
CA SER A 64 -39.23 37.15 10.41
C SER A 64 -38.62 38.45 10.91
N THR A 65 -37.32 38.59 10.71
CA THR A 65 -36.67 39.89 10.61
C THR A 65 -35.87 39.87 9.33
N SER A 66 -36.40 40.57 8.33
CA SER A 66 -35.63 41.05 7.18
C SER A 66 -34.52 41.96 7.72
N GLY A 67 -33.44 41.35 8.20
CA GLY A 67 -32.18 42.02 8.43
C GLY A 67 -31.45 42.05 7.10
N THR A 68 -31.15 43.26 6.62
CA THR A 68 -30.23 43.54 5.53
C THR A 68 -28.87 42.89 5.88
N THR A 69 -28.69 41.62 5.53
CA THR A 69 -27.42 40.94 5.73
C THR A 69 -26.45 41.52 4.71
N ALA A 70 -25.37 42.11 5.21
CA ALA A 70 -24.23 42.52 4.42
C ALA A 70 -23.79 41.32 3.58
N SER A 71 -24.24 41.30 2.33
CA SER A 71 -23.85 40.31 1.35
C SER A 71 -22.40 40.64 1.03
N GLY A 72 -21.47 39.82 1.51
CA GLY A 72 -20.10 39.84 1.02
C GLY A 72 -20.14 39.64 -0.50
N ALA A 73 -19.12 40.17 -1.19
CA ALA A 73 -18.99 39.96 -2.63
C ALA A 73 -19.20 38.47 -2.96
N ASN A 74 -20.15 38.18 -3.85
CA ASN A 74 -20.61 36.84 -4.27
C ASN A 74 -21.71 36.16 -3.43
N GLY A 75 -22.45 36.87 -2.58
CA GLY A 75 -23.65 36.31 -1.91
C GLY A 75 -23.37 35.45 -0.67
N LEU A 76 -22.14 35.50 -0.17
CA LEU A 76 -21.72 34.87 1.08
C LEU A 76 -21.79 35.86 2.25
N SER A 77 -21.90 35.36 3.48
CA SER A 77 -21.75 36.17 4.69
C SER A 77 -20.29 36.62 4.88
N ALA A 78 -20.05 37.54 5.82
CA ALA A 78 -18.70 38.01 6.16
C ALA A 78 -17.76 36.85 6.58
N ASP A 79 -18.32 35.81 7.19
CA ASP A 79 -17.57 34.61 7.59
C ASP A 79 -17.58 33.51 6.51
N GLY A 80 -18.09 33.79 5.31
CA GLY A 80 -18.06 32.88 4.18
C GLY A 80 -19.18 31.84 4.13
N ARG A 81 -20.27 31.99 4.88
CA ARG A 81 -21.45 31.09 4.79
C ARG A 81 -22.33 31.47 3.61
N ASN A 82 -22.89 30.49 2.91
CA ASN A 82 -23.92 30.76 1.91
C ASN A 82 -25.30 30.90 2.58
N LEU A 83 -25.76 32.14 2.74
CA LEU A 83 -27.03 32.43 3.43
C LEU A 83 -28.27 32.12 2.59
N SER A 84 -28.13 31.74 1.31
CA SER A 84 -29.25 31.32 0.47
C SER A 84 -29.67 29.86 0.68
N LEU A 85 -28.85 29.06 1.37
CA LEU A 85 -29.17 27.67 1.70
C LEU A 85 -30.19 27.60 2.83
N PHE A 86 -30.97 26.51 2.86
CA PHE A 86 -31.86 26.20 3.98
C PHE A 86 -31.09 26.01 5.30
N ASP A 87 -29.90 25.40 5.23
CA ASP A 87 -28.95 25.27 6.35
C ASP A 87 -27.54 25.72 5.90
N PRO A 88 -27.21 27.01 6.08
CA PRO A 88 -25.89 27.56 5.72
C PRO A 88 -24.72 26.91 6.46
N GLU A 89 -24.92 26.39 7.66
CA GLU A 89 -23.85 25.82 8.49
C GLU A 89 -23.47 24.43 8.00
N SER A 90 -24.44 23.61 7.59
CA SER A 90 -24.16 22.32 6.96
C SER A 90 -23.42 22.48 5.63
N GLY A 91 -23.79 23.48 4.82
CA GLY A 91 -23.05 23.83 3.61
C GLY A 91 -21.59 24.19 3.94
N TYR A 92 -21.39 25.10 4.90
CA TYR A 92 -20.04 25.53 5.29
C TYR A 92 -19.17 24.35 5.76
N LYS A 93 -19.73 23.46 6.60
CA LYS A 93 -19.03 22.24 7.06
C LYS A 93 -18.70 21.28 5.90
N MET A 94 -19.60 21.14 4.93
CA MET A 94 -19.34 20.34 3.74
C MET A 94 -18.14 20.90 2.97
N MET A 95 -18.07 22.21 2.78
CA MET A 95 -16.90 22.83 2.15
C MET A 95 -15.62 22.64 2.98
N SER A 96 -15.67 22.75 4.31
CA SER A 96 -14.52 22.43 5.18
C SER A 96 -14.00 21.01 4.93
N VAL A 97 -14.90 20.02 4.81
CA VAL A 97 -14.54 18.62 4.51
C VAL A 97 -13.93 18.49 3.11
N ILE A 98 -14.52 19.13 2.10
CA ILE A 98 -14.00 19.12 0.72
C ILE A 98 -12.58 19.67 0.70
N ARG A 99 -12.34 20.81 1.34
CA ARG A 99 -11.02 21.46 1.40
C ARG A 99 -9.99 20.60 2.15
N GLN A 100 -10.40 19.97 3.24
CA GLN A 100 -9.52 19.05 3.97
C GLN A 100 -9.14 17.86 3.09
N ARG A 101 -10.11 17.26 2.40
CA ARG A 101 -9.88 16.12 1.49
C ARG A 101 -9.01 16.50 0.30
N GLU A 102 -9.22 17.68 -0.30
CA GLU A 102 -8.38 18.22 -1.38
C GLU A 102 -6.89 18.16 -0.98
N VAL A 103 -6.56 18.69 0.19
CA VAL A 103 -5.19 18.69 0.71
C VAL A 103 -4.70 17.27 1.00
N SER A 104 -5.51 16.43 1.63
CA SER A 104 -5.15 15.04 1.90
C SER A 104 -4.87 14.24 0.61
N TYR A 105 -5.63 14.44 -0.45
CA TYR A 105 -5.41 13.79 -1.74
C TYR A 105 -4.12 14.27 -2.41
N GLN A 106 -3.84 15.57 -2.37
CA GLN A 106 -2.60 16.13 -2.90
C GLN A 106 -1.38 15.55 -2.20
N THR A 107 -1.46 15.35 -0.88
CA THR A 107 -0.33 14.82 -0.12
C THR A 107 -0.15 13.34 -0.27
N GLU A 108 -1.24 12.58 -0.31
CA GLU A 108 -1.17 11.15 -0.65
C GLU A 108 -0.60 10.96 -2.06
N PHE A 109 -0.98 11.81 -3.02
CA PHE A 109 -0.45 11.76 -4.38
C PHE A 109 1.07 11.97 -4.39
N ALA A 110 1.57 12.99 -3.69
CA ALA A 110 3.01 13.25 -3.61
C ALA A 110 3.76 12.09 -2.94
N ALA A 111 3.29 11.62 -1.78
CA ALA A 111 3.92 10.53 -1.06
C ALA A 111 3.91 9.21 -1.85
N LEU A 112 2.82 8.90 -2.57
CA LEU A 112 2.78 7.72 -3.46
C LEU A 112 3.67 7.88 -4.70
N THR A 113 3.85 9.11 -5.20
CA THR A 113 4.78 9.37 -6.30
C THR A 113 6.22 9.13 -5.86
N GLU A 114 6.58 9.61 -4.67
CA GLU A 114 7.89 9.37 -4.06
C GLU A 114 8.11 7.87 -3.77
N MET A 115 7.12 7.20 -3.18
CA MET A 115 7.16 5.75 -2.94
C MET A 115 7.34 4.95 -4.24
N LYS A 116 6.72 5.38 -5.34
CA LYS A 116 6.90 4.75 -6.66
C LYS A 116 8.35 4.88 -7.13
N THR A 117 8.95 6.06 -6.98
CA THR A 117 10.35 6.33 -7.36
C THR A 117 11.31 5.49 -6.54
N GLU A 118 11.23 5.53 -5.21
CA GLU A 118 12.13 4.79 -4.33
C GLU A 118 11.96 3.27 -4.45
N LEU A 119 10.75 2.79 -4.74
CA LEU A 119 10.54 1.38 -5.07
C LEU A 119 11.28 0.99 -6.37
N GLY A 120 11.48 1.94 -7.28
CA GLY A 120 12.35 1.77 -8.44
C GLY A 120 13.83 1.68 -8.04
N ASP A 121 14.26 2.45 -7.04
CA ASP A 121 15.65 2.45 -6.56
C ASP A 121 15.99 1.14 -5.83
N ILE A 122 15.15 0.67 -4.89
CA ILE A 122 15.37 -0.64 -4.24
C ILE A 122 15.30 -1.79 -5.25
N LYS A 123 14.47 -1.65 -6.30
CA LYS A 123 14.46 -2.64 -7.40
C LYS A 123 15.82 -2.69 -8.08
N LEU A 124 16.42 -1.55 -8.39
CA LEU A 124 17.74 -1.49 -9.02
C LEU A 124 18.80 -2.12 -8.12
N GLU A 125 18.79 -1.77 -6.83
CA GLU A 125 19.67 -2.36 -5.81
C GLU A 125 19.53 -3.89 -5.74
N SER A 126 18.29 -4.38 -5.78
CA SER A 126 18.03 -5.82 -5.88
C SER A 126 18.58 -6.40 -7.19
N GLU A 127 18.50 -5.72 -8.32
CA GLU A 127 19.04 -6.20 -9.61
C GLU A 127 20.58 -6.27 -9.61
N GLU A 128 21.27 -5.44 -8.84
CA GLU A 128 22.74 -5.51 -8.67
C GLU A 128 23.15 -6.85 -8.02
N LEU A 129 22.36 -7.33 -7.05
CA LEU A 129 22.55 -8.66 -6.46
C LEU A 129 22.47 -9.80 -7.48
N ALA A 130 21.74 -9.65 -8.60
CA ALA A 130 21.70 -10.66 -9.65
C ALA A 130 23.05 -10.82 -10.37
N GLY A 131 23.87 -9.76 -10.38
CA GLY A 131 25.20 -9.73 -10.98
C GLY A 131 26.27 -10.50 -10.18
N LEU A 132 25.97 -10.89 -8.94
CA LEU A 132 26.88 -11.66 -8.10
C LEU A 132 27.12 -13.05 -8.68
N THR A 133 28.39 -13.47 -8.72
CA THR A 133 28.78 -14.78 -9.24
C THR A 133 29.65 -15.53 -8.23
N THR A 134 29.93 -16.80 -8.50
CA THR A 134 30.83 -17.60 -7.65
C THR A 134 32.28 -17.09 -7.64
N SER A 135 32.68 -16.30 -8.64
CA SER A 135 33.96 -15.60 -8.67
C SER A 135 33.95 -14.26 -7.92
N THR A 136 32.78 -13.73 -7.54
CA THR A 136 32.71 -12.52 -6.72
C THR A 136 33.29 -12.81 -5.33
N ASP A 137 34.15 -11.93 -4.83
CA ASP A 137 34.76 -12.09 -3.52
C ASP A 137 33.71 -12.07 -2.40
N ASN A 138 33.94 -12.87 -1.34
CA ASN A 138 32.98 -12.98 -0.23
C ASN A 138 32.78 -11.63 0.48
N SER A 139 33.80 -10.77 0.51
CA SER A 139 33.69 -9.41 1.03
C SER A 139 32.74 -8.55 0.20
N ASN A 140 32.75 -8.71 -1.13
CA ASN A 140 31.90 -7.94 -2.02
C ASN A 140 30.46 -8.45 -1.93
N ILE A 141 30.24 -9.77 -1.92
CA ILE A 141 28.89 -10.35 -1.69
C ILE A 141 28.28 -9.81 -0.39
N LYS A 142 29.08 -9.69 0.67
CA LYS A 142 28.65 -9.12 1.96
C LYS A 142 28.34 -7.64 1.86
N ALA A 143 29.18 -6.86 1.17
CA ALA A 143 28.97 -5.43 0.99
C ALA A 143 27.65 -5.16 0.26
N GLU A 144 27.42 -5.85 -0.84
CA GLU A 144 26.23 -5.69 -1.70
C GLU A 144 24.95 -6.10 -0.95
N LEU A 145 24.97 -7.20 -0.19
CA LEU A 145 23.84 -7.55 0.68
C LEU A 145 23.62 -6.55 1.82
N THR A 146 24.67 -5.86 2.27
CA THR A 146 24.54 -4.81 3.29
C THR A 146 23.93 -3.56 2.70
N GLU A 147 24.35 -3.17 1.49
CA GLU A 147 23.79 -2.04 0.75
C GLU A 147 22.30 -2.23 0.46
N PHE A 148 21.92 -3.41 -0.03
CA PHE A 148 20.51 -3.79 -0.16
C PHE A 148 19.72 -3.66 1.15
N VAL A 149 20.29 -4.11 2.27
CA VAL A 149 19.64 -4.02 3.60
C VAL A 149 19.48 -2.56 4.03
N ASP A 150 20.49 -1.73 3.81
CA ASP A 150 20.47 -0.33 4.17
C ASP A 150 19.42 0.43 3.34
N GLU A 151 19.35 0.17 2.03
CA GLU A 151 18.37 0.79 1.12
C GLU A 151 16.94 0.36 1.45
N TYR A 152 16.70 -0.94 1.64
CA TYR A 152 15.40 -1.43 2.10
C TYR A 152 15.00 -0.82 3.45
N ASN A 153 15.93 -0.70 4.39
CA ASN A 153 15.66 -0.11 5.71
C ASN A 153 15.42 1.39 5.65
N ALA A 154 16.07 2.12 4.74
CA ALA A 154 15.82 3.54 4.51
C ALA A 154 14.38 3.73 4.03
N TRP A 155 13.96 2.94 3.03
CA TRP A 155 12.60 2.94 2.51
C TRP A 155 11.56 2.59 3.58
N ILE A 156 11.78 1.53 4.37
CA ILE A 156 10.87 1.16 5.46
C ILE A 156 10.71 2.31 6.45
N LYS A 157 11.81 2.92 6.92
CA LYS A 157 11.75 4.01 7.90
C LYS A 157 11.01 5.22 7.37
N GLN A 158 11.25 5.57 6.11
CA GLN A 158 10.61 6.71 5.46
C GLN A 158 9.10 6.49 5.36
N PHE A 159 8.66 5.36 4.82
CA PHE A 159 7.24 5.12 4.62
C PHE A 159 6.50 4.64 5.88
N ASP A 160 7.19 4.12 6.90
CA ASP A 160 6.60 3.91 8.23
C ASP A 160 6.13 5.23 8.84
N ALA A 161 6.90 6.30 8.69
CA ALA A 161 6.53 7.62 9.16
C ALA A 161 5.31 8.16 8.39
N GLU A 162 5.31 8.02 7.06
CA GLU A 162 4.22 8.46 6.18
C GLU A 162 2.92 7.65 6.37
N MET A 163 3.01 6.44 6.91
CA MET A 163 1.85 5.57 7.17
C MET A 163 1.29 5.70 8.60
N GLN A 164 1.86 6.54 9.46
CA GLN A 164 1.30 6.82 10.78
C GLN A 164 -0.03 7.57 10.70
N ALA A 165 -0.84 7.47 11.76
CA ALA A 165 -2.12 8.17 11.83
C ALA A 165 -1.95 9.68 11.61
N GLY A 166 -2.65 10.22 10.61
CA GLY A 166 -2.59 11.63 10.24
C GLY A 166 -1.47 12.01 9.25
N ALA A 167 -0.60 11.08 8.86
CA ALA A 167 0.38 11.27 7.79
C ALA A 167 -0.22 10.97 6.39
N ALA A 168 0.54 11.20 5.32
CA ALA A 168 0.00 11.23 3.97
C ALA A 168 -0.49 9.86 3.46
N LEU A 169 0.06 8.75 3.96
CA LEU A 169 -0.23 7.39 3.53
C LEU A 169 -0.98 6.56 4.58
N ALA A 170 -1.46 7.17 5.68
CA ALA A 170 -2.15 6.49 6.77
C ALA A 170 -3.25 5.52 6.30
N ASP A 171 -4.04 5.97 5.32
CA ASP A 171 -5.17 5.24 4.74
C ASP A 171 -4.88 4.65 3.36
N SER A 172 -3.63 4.72 2.89
CA SER A 172 -3.27 4.23 1.56
C SER A 172 -3.10 2.71 1.55
N ASN A 173 -4.07 2.01 0.96
CA ASN A 173 -3.98 0.57 0.73
C ASN A 173 -2.85 0.21 -0.25
N ALA A 174 -2.54 1.09 -1.22
CA ALA A 174 -1.45 0.87 -2.16
C ALA A 174 -0.09 0.80 -1.43
N ALA A 175 0.13 1.69 -0.46
CA ALA A 175 1.35 1.67 0.36
C ALA A 175 1.42 0.41 1.24
N LYS A 176 0.30 0.05 1.90
CA LYS A 176 0.21 -1.15 2.76
C LYS A 176 0.52 -2.44 2.00
N VAL A 177 -0.09 -2.63 0.83
CA VAL A 177 0.14 -3.81 -0.02
C VAL A 177 1.58 -3.86 -0.51
N SER A 178 2.13 -2.72 -0.93
CA SER A 178 3.51 -2.67 -1.44
C SER A 178 4.52 -3.11 -0.38
N ARG A 179 4.39 -2.64 0.86
CA ARG A 179 5.22 -3.09 1.97
C ARG A 179 5.07 -4.58 2.24
N TYR A 180 3.84 -5.04 2.38
CA TYR A 180 3.56 -6.44 2.68
C TYR A 180 4.17 -7.37 1.63
N GLU A 181 4.03 -7.07 0.34
CA GLU A 181 4.59 -7.89 -0.73
C GLU A 181 6.11 -7.98 -0.66
N LEU A 182 6.82 -6.87 -0.44
CA LEU A 182 8.29 -6.89 -0.35
C LEU A 182 8.78 -7.65 0.89
N ASP A 183 8.13 -7.46 2.04
CA ASP A 183 8.42 -8.19 3.28
C ASP A 183 8.31 -9.71 3.04
N GLN A 184 7.23 -10.16 2.39
CA GLN A 184 7.02 -11.58 2.09
C GLN A 184 8.06 -12.16 1.13
N ARG A 185 8.65 -11.35 0.23
CA ARG A 185 9.75 -11.84 -0.63
C ARG A 185 11.02 -12.08 0.16
N ILE A 186 11.35 -11.22 1.12
CA ILE A 186 12.53 -11.41 1.98
C ILE A 186 12.34 -12.60 2.93
N GLU A 187 11.13 -12.79 3.46
CA GLU A 187 10.81 -13.87 4.39
C GLU A 187 10.64 -15.25 3.72
N SER A 188 10.60 -15.32 2.38
CA SER A 188 10.37 -16.55 1.62
C SER A 188 11.39 -17.65 1.96
N PRO A 189 10.98 -18.77 2.58
CA PRO A 189 11.89 -19.85 2.96
C PRO A 189 12.21 -20.79 1.79
N PHE A 190 11.48 -20.67 0.67
CA PHE A 190 11.60 -21.56 -0.48
C PHE A 190 12.65 -21.09 -1.48
N THR A 191 13.03 -19.83 -1.43
CA THR A 191 14.04 -19.26 -2.32
C THR A 191 15.36 -19.98 -2.12
N GLY A 192 15.90 -20.54 -3.21
CA GLY A 192 17.16 -21.27 -3.19
C GLY A 192 17.14 -22.67 -2.59
N ALA A 193 15.97 -23.21 -2.20
CA ALA A 193 15.87 -24.53 -1.58
C ALA A 193 16.46 -25.65 -2.46
N GLN A 194 16.37 -25.51 -3.78
CA GLN A 194 16.98 -26.41 -4.76
C GLN A 194 18.52 -26.41 -4.74
N TYR A 195 19.13 -25.36 -4.18
CA TYR A 195 20.59 -25.19 -4.04
C TYR A 195 21.10 -25.52 -2.64
N GLY A 196 20.24 -26.07 -1.77
CA GLY A 196 20.59 -26.46 -0.40
C GLY A 196 20.58 -25.30 0.61
N VAL A 197 20.06 -24.13 0.24
CA VAL A 197 19.91 -22.96 1.13
C VAL A 197 18.41 -22.64 1.24
N ARG A 198 17.88 -22.53 2.46
CA ARG A 198 16.43 -22.35 2.69
C ARG A 198 16.09 -20.88 2.90
N GLY A 199 16.06 -20.12 1.81
CA GLY A 199 15.74 -18.70 1.83
C GLY A 199 16.86 -17.81 2.34
N MET A 200 16.60 -16.50 2.29
CA MET A 200 17.55 -15.47 2.72
C MET A 200 17.86 -15.52 4.22
N ALA A 201 16.90 -16.00 5.03
CA ALA A 201 17.11 -16.25 6.44
C ALA A 201 18.23 -17.27 6.72
N ALA A 202 18.43 -18.27 5.85
CA ALA A 202 19.54 -19.21 5.96
C ALA A 202 20.90 -18.53 5.66
N LEU A 203 20.91 -17.47 4.86
CA LEU A 203 22.07 -16.62 4.59
C LEU A 203 22.29 -15.51 5.63
N GLY A 204 21.39 -15.38 6.61
CA GLY A 204 21.50 -14.39 7.68
C GLY A 204 20.69 -13.12 7.47
N LEU A 205 19.97 -12.97 6.36
CA LEU A 205 19.06 -11.85 6.13
C LEU A 205 17.69 -12.14 6.74
N THR A 206 17.27 -11.35 7.73
CA THR A 206 15.97 -11.52 8.41
C THR A 206 15.26 -10.20 8.66
N ILE A 207 13.93 -10.21 8.63
CA ILE A 207 13.07 -9.06 8.99
C ILE A 207 12.66 -9.15 10.46
N ASP A 208 12.78 -8.05 11.19
CA ASP A 208 12.18 -7.95 12.52
C ASP A 208 10.65 -7.83 12.40
N PRO A 209 9.87 -8.69 13.08
CA PRO A 209 8.43 -8.78 12.85
C PRO A 209 7.67 -7.52 13.30
N THR A 210 8.26 -6.70 14.18
CA THR A 210 7.64 -5.51 14.77
C THR A 210 7.99 -4.25 13.99
N THR A 211 9.29 -4.04 13.76
CA THR A 211 9.84 -2.83 13.12
C THR A 211 9.91 -2.95 11.60
N LYS A 212 9.77 -4.17 11.06
CA LYS A 212 9.93 -4.48 9.62
C LYS A 212 11.30 -4.15 9.06
N LEU A 213 12.29 -3.88 9.92
CA LEU A 213 13.66 -3.63 9.48
C LEU A 213 14.38 -4.94 9.19
N ALA A 214 15.11 -4.97 8.08
CA ALA A 214 16.01 -6.03 7.71
C ALA A 214 17.31 -5.96 8.52
N THR A 215 17.87 -7.13 8.79
CA THR A 215 19.17 -7.32 9.46
C THR A 215 19.95 -8.40 8.75
N LEU A 216 21.27 -8.23 8.64
CA LEU A 216 22.18 -9.21 8.06
C LEU A 216 23.13 -9.77 9.13
N ASP A 217 22.98 -11.05 9.47
CA ASP A 217 23.96 -11.81 10.24
C ASP A 217 25.14 -12.19 9.33
N THR A 218 26.17 -11.34 9.34
CA THR A 218 27.36 -11.53 8.49
C THR A 218 28.15 -12.79 8.83
N ALA A 219 28.09 -13.28 10.08
CA ALA A 219 28.80 -14.48 10.48
C ALA A 219 28.11 -15.73 9.91
N LYS A 220 26.78 -15.73 9.89
CA LYS A 220 25.99 -16.77 9.23
C LYS A 220 26.21 -16.77 7.72
N LEU A 221 26.22 -15.59 7.10
CA LEU A 221 26.57 -15.44 5.68
C LEU A 221 27.95 -16.04 5.37
N ASP A 222 28.97 -15.66 6.14
CA ASP A 222 30.34 -16.17 5.97
C ASP A 222 30.40 -17.69 6.10
N SER A 223 29.66 -18.27 7.06
CA SER A 223 29.57 -19.72 7.24
C SER A 223 28.96 -20.44 6.04
N VAL A 224 27.91 -19.89 5.42
CA VAL A 224 27.31 -20.49 4.22
C VAL A 224 28.21 -20.30 3.01
N LEU A 225 28.83 -19.13 2.83
CA LEU A 225 29.78 -18.88 1.74
C LEU A 225 31.00 -19.80 1.82
N ALA A 226 31.48 -20.14 3.03
CA ALA A 226 32.60 -21.06 3.20
C ALA A 226 32.24 -22.52 2.90
N SER A 227 30.99 -22.94 3.19
CA SER A 227 30.54 -24.33 3.06
C SER A 227 29.83 -24.65 1.75
N ASN A 228 29.11 -23.69 1.17
CA ASN A 228 28.31 -23.82 -0.04
C ASN A 228 28.19 -22.47 -0.77
N LYS A 229 29.32 -21.95 -1.30
CA LYS A 229 29.34 -20.68 -2.04
C LYS A 229 28.40 -20.68 -3.24
N VAL A 230 28.38 -21.77 -4.00
CA VAL A 230 27.50 -21.91 -5.18
C VAL A 230 26.05 -21.75 -4.77
N GLY A 231 25.60 -22.48 -3.74
CA GLY A 231 24.23 -22.38 -3.28
C GLY A 231 23.87 -21.02 -2.68
N ALA A 232 24.82 -20.35 -2.01
CA ALA A 232 24.62 -18.99 -1.52
C ALA A 232 24.38 -18.00 -2.67
N VAL A 233 25.27 -17.96 -3.67
CA VAL A 233 25.17 -17.05 -4.82
C VAL A 233 23.89 -17.30 -5.60
N GLU A 234 23.59 -18.55 -5.95
CA GLU A 234 22.38 -18.90 -6.70
C GLU A 234 21.09 -18.54 -5.92
N THR A 235 21.12 -18.63 -4.59
CA THR A 235 19.99 -18.21 -3.74
C THR A 235 19.80 -16.70 -3.76
N ILE A 236 20.90 -15.94 -3.69
CA ILE A 236 20.88 -14.47 -3.77
C ILE A 236 20.34 -14.03 -5.14
N GLN A 237 20.78 -14.67 -6.22
CA GLN A 237 20.29 -14.37 -7.57
C GLN A 237 18.81 -14.72 -7.74
N ALA A 238 18.35 -15.86 -7.21
CA ALA A 238 16.93 -16.23 -7.24
C ALA A 238 16.08 -15.24 -6.43
N PHE A 239 16.53 -14.87 -5.22
CA PHE A 239 15.90 -13.85 -4.40
C PHE A 239 15.81 -12.51 -5.14
N SER A 240 16.93 -12.05 -5.69
CA SER A 240 17.04 -10.81 -6.45
C SER A 240 16.03 -10.75 -7.60
N GLY A 241 15.95 -11.82 -8.40
CA GLY A 241 14.99 -11.89 -9.51
C GLY A 241 13.53 -11.82 -9.04
N ASP A 242 13.18 -12.54 -7.98
CA ASP A 242 11.82 -12.55 -7.42
C ASP A 242 11.45 -11.22 -6.77
N PHE A 243 12.38 -10.60 -6.04
CA PHE A 243 12.20 -9.30 -5.40
C PHE A 243 12.05 -8.19 -6.44
N ALA A 244 12.99 -8.09 -7.40
CA ALA A 244 12.95 -7.11 -8.47
C ALA A 244 11.67 -7.24 -9.32
N LYS A 245 11.23 -8.47 -9.60
CA LYS A 245 9.95 -8.73 -10.26
C LYS A 245 8.76 -8.24 -9.44
N SER A 246 8.78 -8.46 -8.13
CA SER A 246 7.70 -8.00 -7.23
C SER A 246 7.63 -6.47 -7.18
N ALA A 247 8.77 -5.80 -7.02
CA ALA A 247 8.88 -4.35 -7.08
C ALA A 247 8.42 -3.79 -8.44
N ALA A 248 8.85 -4.42 -9.55
CA ALA A 248 8.41 -4.05 -10.89
C ALA A 248 6.89 -4.20 -11.07
N MET A 249 6.29 -5.28 -10.56
CA MET A 249 4.85 -5.48 -10.60
C MET A 249 4.12 -4.39 -9.81
N LEU A 250 4.55 -4.07 -8.59
CA LEU A 250 3.95 -3.01 -7.78
C LEU A 250 3.96 -1.64 -8.48
N ASN A 251 5.03 -1.35 -9.22
CA ASN A 251 5.19 -0.13 -10.01
C ASN A 251 4.57 -0.18 -11.42
N ALA A 252 4.11 -1.34 -11.87
CA ALA A 252 3.59 -1.53 -13.22
C ALA A 252 2.35 -0.67 -13.48
N ASP A 253 2.16 -0.34 -14.76
CA ASP A 253 0.96 0.34 -15.22
C ASP A 253 -0.28 -0.51 -14.91
N ASN A 254 -1.37 0.16 -14.57
CA ASN A 254 -2.63 -0.45 -14.16
C ASN A 254 -2.55 -1.33 -12.90
N ASN A 255 -1.51 -1.19 -12.07
CA ASN A 255 -1.44 -1.83 -10.75
C ASN A 255 -1.75 -0.86 -9.60
N PHE A 256 -1.65 -1.30 -8.34
CA PHE A 256 -2.12 -0.59 -7.14
C PHE A 256 -1.68 0.87 -7.06
N ILE A 257 -0.36 1.14 -7.15
CA ILE A 257 0.18 2.50 -7.02
C ILE A 257 -0.28 3.36 -8.20
N SER A 258 -0.13 2.86 -9.43
CA SER A 258 -0.50 3.60 -10.66
C SER A 258 -1.99 3.94 -10.70
N ASN A 259 -2.87 2.97 -10.40
CA ASN A 259 -4.32 3.20 -10.33
C ASN A 259 -4.70 4.19 -9.23
N ARG A 260 -4.03 4.14 -8.07
CA ARG A 260 -4.30 5.08 -6.99
C ARG A 260 -3.89 6.50 -7.37
N LEU A 261 -2.72 6.67 -7.98
CA LEU A 261 -2.26 7.97 -8.49
C LEU A 261 -3.24 8.53 -9.53
N ALA A 262 -3.66 7.73 -10.52
CA ALA A 262 -4.64 8.17 -11.53
C ALA A 262 -6.02 8.52 -10.94
N ASN A 263 -6.42 7.86 -9.84
CA ASN A 263 -7.66 8.21 -9.13
C ASN A 263 -7.51 9.52 -8.35
N LEU A 264 -6.39 9.71 -7.68
CA LEU A 264 -6.09 10.93 -6.92
C LEU A 264 -6.02 12.14 -7.86
N ASP A 265 -5.28 12.01 -8.97
CA ASP A 265 -5.15 13.03 -10.02
C ASP A 265 -6.52 13.53 -10.49
N ARG A 266 -7.40 12.61 -10.92
CA ARG A 266 -8.76 12.94 -11.37
C ARG A 266 -9.60 13.66 -10.32
N VAL A 267 -9.50 13.25 -9.05
CA VAL A 267 -10.28 13.88 -7.97
C VAL A 267 -9.72 15.25 -7.62
N ILE A 268 -8.40 15.41 -7.61
CA ILE A 268 -7.74 16.71 -7.39
C ILE A 268 -8.12 17.69 -8.50
N ASP A 269 -8.05 17.26 -9.76
CA ASP A 269 -8.46 18.05 -10.92
C ASP A 269 -9.93 18.45 -10.85
N TYR A 270 -10.81 17.50 -10.50
CA TYR A 270 -12.22 17.79 -10.34
C TYR A 270 -12.48 18.86 -9.26
N ILE A 271 -11.86 18.73 -8.09
CA ILE A 271 -12.03 19.72 -7.01
C ILE A 271 -11.45 21.07 -7.45
N GLY A 272 -10.29 21.09 -8.09
CA GLY A 272 -9.66 22.30 -8.61
C GLY A 272 -10.53 23.03 -9.63
N ALA A 273 -11.06 22.32 -10.63
CA ALA A 273 -11.90 22.87 -11.69
C ALA A 273 -13.27 23.36 -11.18
N ASN A 274 -13.82 22.72 -10.14
CA ASN A 274 -15.13 23.05 -9.60
C ASN A 274 -15.08 23.91 -8.34
N LYS A 275 -13.90 24.33 -7.89
CA LYS A 275 -13.71 25.01 -6.60
C LYS A 275 -14.61 26.24 -6.42
N ALA A 276 -14.67 27.10 -7.43
CA ALA A 276 -15.50 28.30 -7.38
C ALA A 276 -17.00 27.96 -7.31
N SER A 277 -17.46 26.97 -8.06
CA SER A 277 -18.84 26.49 -8.04
C SER A 277 -19.20 25.87 -6.69
N LEU A 278 -18.32 25.01 -6.16
CA LEU A 278 -18.48 24.41 -4.84
C LEU A 278 -18.52 25.47 -3.73
N GLN A 279 -17.70 26.52 -3.84
CA GLN A 279 -17.72 27.63 -2.89
C GLN A 279 -18.97 28.50 -3.01
N ALA A 280 -19.48 28.69 -4.23
CA ALA A 280 -20.74 29.39 -4.45
C ALA A 280 -21.93 28.59 -3.87
N GLU A 281 -21.89 27.26 -3.97
CA GLU A 281 -22.93 26.38 -3.45
C GLU A 281 -22.86 26.25 -1.93
N PHE A 282 -21.69 25.92 -1.37
CA PHE A 282 -21.53 25.52 0.02
C PHE A 282 -20.93 26.60 0.93
N GLY A 283 -20.41 27.69 0.38
CA GLY A 283 -19.64 28.70 1.14
C GLY A 283 -18.13 28.43 1.12
N LEU A 284 -17.36 29.19 1.89
CA LEU A 284 -15.89 29.12 1.84
C LEU A 284 -15.29 27.93 2.59
N GLY A 285 -15.96 27.47 3.65
CA GLY A 285 -15.42 26.47 4.58
C GLY A 285 -14.14 26.91 5.30
N ASP A 286 -13.75 26.11 6.29
CA ASP A 286 -12.52 26.33 7.06
C ASP A 286 -11.28 26.07 6.21
N ALA A 287 -10.18 26.69 6.61
CA ALA A 287 -8.87 26.34 6.08
C ALA A 287 -8.51 24.88 6.48
N PRO A 288 -7.93 24.10 5.57
CA PRO A 288 -7.44 22.75 5.88
C PRO A 288 -6.42 22.77 7.03
N LYS A 289 -6.52 21.79 7.91
CA LYS A 289 -5.49 21.52 8.94
C LYS A 289 -4.39 20.68 8.28
N VAL A 290 -3.14 21.14 8.38
CA VAL A 290 -1.97 20.57 7.67
C VAL A 290 -0.99 19.84 8.61
N ALA A 291 -1.44 19.44 9.81
CA ALA A 291 -0.56 18.79 10.78
C ALA A 291 -0.02 17.46 10.22
N GLY A 292 1.30 17.31 10.10
CA GLY A 292 1.98 16.12 9.55
C GLY A 292 2.09 16.06 8.02
N ILE A 293 1.60 17.09 7.31
CA ILE A 293 1.30 17.03 5.87
C ILE A 293 2.14 18.07 5.06
N SER A 294 2.94 18.91 5.73
CA SER A 294 3.57 20.08 5.12
C SER A 294 4.64 19.75 4.07
N GLN A 295 5.41 18.67 4.25
CA GLN A 295 6.48 18.30 3.31
C GLN A 295 5.90 17.65 2.06
N ALA A 296 5.03 16.65 2.19
CA ALA A 296 4.31 16.05 1.07
C ALA A 296 3.48 17.09 0.27
N LEU A 297 2.84 18.06 0.93
CA LEU A 297 2.12 19.14 0.24
C LEU A 297 3.06 20.09 -0.51
N ALA A 298 4.25 20.36 0.04
CA ALA A 298 5.26 21.15 -0.64
C ALA A 298 5.80 20.40 -1.87
N SER A 299 6.07 19.10 -1.74
CA SER A 299 6.46 18.22 -2.85
C SER A 299 5.38 18.17 -3.94
N TYR A 300 4.10 18.03 -3.58
CA TYR A 300 3.00 18.11 -4.55
C TYR A 300 3.02 19.42 -5.34
N LYS A 301 3.20 20.55 -4.65
CA LYS A 301 3.24 21.89 -5.29
C LYS A 301 4.47 22.09 -6.17
N ALA A 302 5.56 21.38 -5.91
CA ALA A 302 6.75 21.39 -6.76
C ALA A 302 6.52 20.56 -8.04
N VAL A 303 5.91 19.38 -7.91
CA VAL A 303 5.62 18.46 -9.02
C VAL A 303 4.47 18.95 -9.92
N SER A 304 3.44 19.59 -9.36
CA SER A 304 2.28 20.10 -10.12
C SER A 304 2.52 21.42 -10.87
N ARG A 305 3.72 22.01 -10.75
CA ARG A 305 4.11 23.27 -11.42
C ARG A 305 5.02 23.09 -12.64
N THR A 306 5.38 21.85 -12.96
CA THR A 306 6.10 21.46 -14.18
C THR A 306 5.13 20.89 -15.20
#